data_AF-L2GRF3-F1
#
_entry.id   AF-L2GRF3-F1
#
_cell.length_a   1.000
_cell.length_b   1.000
_cell.length_c   1.000
_cell.angle_alpha   90.00
_cell.angle_beta   90.00
_cell.angle_gamma   90.00
#
_symmetry.space_group_name_H-M   'P 1'
#
loop_
_entity.id
_entity.type
_entity.pdbx_description
1 polymer ?
#
loop_
_entity_poly.entity_id
_entity_poly.type
_entity_poly.pdbx_seq_one_letter_code
_entity_poly.pdbx_strand_id
1 'polypeptide(L)'
;MLYKIMELISKNDTFNLFTEYPSANNLTTITKRLSHYSNINSLESDILAIFKNVINTHSHNSIYVAESDRLINFTRRLFEQAKDIKKEEFKVDYTDDVIRLYGESLEHFVDGVELVNEHVNFVLR
;
A
#
# COMPACT_ATOMS: atom_id res chain seq x y z
N MET A 1 -2.53 8.18 -5.51
CA MET A 1 -3.67 7.21 -5.66
C MET A 1 -3.34 5.76 -5.30
N LEU A 2 -2.28 5.13 -5.84
CA LEU A 2 -1.93 3.74 -5.46
C LEU A 2 -1.62 3.64 -3.95
N TYR A 3 -0.97 4.66 -3.38
CA TYR A 3 -0.77 4.80 -1.93
C TYR A 3 -2.10 4.84 -1.17
N LYS A 4 -3.12 5.53 -1.70
CA LYS A 4 -4.45 5.59 -1.08
C LYS A 4 -5.13 4.22 -1.06
N ILE A 5 -4.97 3.43 -2.13
CA ILE A 5 -5.48 2.06 -2.19
C ILE A 5 -4.80 1.20 -1.12
N MET A 6 -3.47 1.27 -1.00
CA MET A 6 -2.76 0.55 0.04
C MET A 6 -3.15 1.00 1.45
N GLU A 7 -3.28 2.31 1.68
CA GLU A 7 -3.73 2.86 2.95
C GLU A 7 -5.11 2.31 3.34
N LEU A 8 -6.05 2.24 2.38
CA LEU A 8 -7.38 1.69 2.62
C LEU A 8 -7.36 0.19 2.93
N ILE A 9 -6.51 -0.57 2.24
CA ILE A 9 -6.34 -2.01 2.48
C ILE A 9 -5.71 -2.25 3.85
N SER A 10 -4.62 -1.57 4.18
CA SER A 10 -3.96 -1.67 5.49
C SER A 10 -4.88 -1.25 6.64
N LYS A 11 -5.72 -0.21 6.47
CA LYS A 11 -6.72 0.16 7.49
C LYS A 11 -7.83 -0.88 7.66
N ASN A 12 -8.09 -1.66 6.61
CA ASN A 12 -9.09 -2.72 6.67
C ASN A 12 -8.49 -4.05 7.09
N ASP A 13 -7.17 -4.24 7.12
CA ASP A 13 -6.54 -5.46 7.62
C ASP A 13 -6.75 -5.59 9.14
N THR A 14 -7.77 -6.35 9.52
CA THR A 14 -8.17 -6.48 10.93
C THR A 14 -7.04 -7.23 11.65
N PHE A 15 -6.59 -6.67 12.77
CA PHE A 15 -5.45 -7.19 13.55
C PHE A 15 -4.07 -7.04 12.88
N ASN A 16 -3.97 -6.29 11.78
CA ASN A 16 -2.70 -6.08 11.05
C ASN A 16 -2.03 -7.40 10.64
N LEU A 17 -2.82 -8.42 10.29
CA LEU A 17 -2.33 -9.77 10.03
C LEU A 17 -1.42 -9.82 8.81
N PHE A 18 -1.65 -8.96 7.82
CA PHE A 18 -0.92 -8.97 6.54
C PHE A 18 0.07 -7.82 6.38
N THR A 19 0.19 -6.96 7.40
CA THR A 19 1.19 -5.89 7.43
C THR A 19 2.61 -6.45 7.33
N GLU A 20 2.91 -7.50 8.11
CA GLU A 20 4.25 -8.11 8.17
C GLU A 20 4.28 -9.59 7.75
N TYR A 21 3.12 -10.22 7.64
CA TYR A 21 3.00 -11.63 7.24
C TYR A 21 2.31 -11.75 5.86
N PRO A 22 2.74 -12.67 4.98
CA PRO A 22 3.94 -13.50 5.07
C PRO A 22 5.23 -12.69 4.94
N SER A 23 6.33 -13.15 5.56
CA SER A 23 7.58 -12.39 5.69
C SER A 23 8.19 -11.87 4.38
N ALA A 24 8.05 -12.60 3.27
CA ALA A 24 8.65 -12.24 1.98
C ALA A 24 7.76 -11.36 1.07
N ASN A 25 6.44 -11.38 1.28
CA ASN A 25 5.48 -10.71 0.38
C ASN A 25 4.23 -10.31 1.17
N ASN A 26 4.41 -9.35 2.08
CA ASN A 26 3.37 -8.73 2.90
C ASN A 26 3.00 -7.33 2.35
N LEU A 27 2.00 -6.69 2.96
CA LEU A 27 1.53 -5.37 2.56
C LEU A 27 2.62 -4.30 2.72
N THR A 28 3.51 -4.40 3.72
CA THR A 28 4.64 -3.48 3.89
C THR A 28 5.62 -3.57 2.73
N THR A 29 5.98 -4.78 2.31
CA THR A 29 6.87 -5.02 1.17
C THR A 29 6.27 -4.51 -0.13
N ILE A 30 4.96 -4.72 -0.35
CA ILE A 30 4.25 -4.13 -1.50
C ILE A 30 4.29 -2.60 -1.45
N THR A 31 4.03 -2.00 -0.28
CA THR A 31 4.06 -0.55 -0.08
C THR A 31 5.43 0.05 -0.35
N LYS A 32 6.52 -0.64 0.01
CA LYS A 32 7.89 -0.18 -0.27
C LYS A 32 8.22 -0.20 -1.76
N ARG A 33 7.67 -1.14 -2.52
CA ARG A 33 7.90 -1.26 -3.98
C ARG A 33 6.82 -0.59 -4.82
N LEU A 34 5.99 0.26 -4.23
CA LEU A 34 4.78 0.77 -4.87
C LEU A 34 5.06 1.57 -6.15
N SER A 35 6.16 2.31 -6.16
CA SER A 35 6.67 3.08 -7.30
C SER A 35 7.06 2.21 -8.50
N HIS A 36 7.28 0.91 -8.31
CA HIS A 36 7.59 -0.03 -9.39
C HIS A 36 6.34 -0.52 -10.16
N TYR A 37 5.13 -0.27 -9.65
CA TYR A 37 3.91 -0.67 -10.34
C TYR A 37 3.50 0.37 -11.38
N SER A 38 3.64 0.03 -12.65
CA SER A 38 3.15 0.84 -13.78
C SER A 38 1.66 0.64 -14.08
N ASN A 39 1.04 -0.41 -13.53
CA ASN A 39 -0.35 -0.78 -13.79
C ASN A 39 -1.06 -1.16 -12.48
N ILE A 40 -2.26 -0.62 -12.29
CA ILE A 40 -3.13 -0.95 -11.15
C ILE A 40 -3.50 -2.44 -11.11
N ASN A 41 -3.68 -3.10 -12.26
CA ASN A 41 -4.01 -4.52 -12.29
C ASN A 41 -2.85 -5.40 -11.76
N SER A 42 -1.60 -4.96 -11.95
CA SER A 42 -0.44 -5.65 -11.40
C SER A 42 -0.39 -5.54 -9.88
N LEU A 43 -0.70 -4.34 -9.34
CA LEU A 43 -0.82 -4.14 -7.90
C LEU A 43 -1.95 -4.99 -7.30
N GLU A 44 -3.12 -5.02 -7.96
CA GLU A 44 -4.25 -5.85 -7.54
C GLU A 44 -3.86 -7.33 -7.44
N SER A 45 -3.18 -7.83 -8.48
CA SER A 45 -2.78 -9.22 -8.57
C SER A 45 -1.80 -9.61 -7.45
N ASP A 46 -0.82 -8.75 -7.18
CA ASP A 46 0.18 -8.98 -6.13
C ASP A 46 -0.45 -9.00 -4.73
N ILE A 47 -1.37 -8.07 -4.44
CA ILE A 47 -2.08 -8.05 -3.16
C ILE A 47 -2.94 -9.30 -3.00
N LEU A 48 -3.71 -9.67 -4.03
CA LEU A 48 -4.55 -10.86 -3.98
C LEU A 48 -3.73 -12.14 -3.85
N ALA A 49 -2.51 -12.17 -4.38
CA ALA A 49 -1.60 -13.31 -4.23
C ALA A 49 -1.18 -13.53 -2.77
N ILE A 50 -1.02 -12.47 -1.98
CA ILE A 50 -0.75 -12.58 -0.53
C ILE A 50 -1.84 -13.40 0.14
N PHE A 51 -3.09 -12.95 0.00
CA PHE A 51 -4.24 -13.56 0.68
C PHE A 51 -4.48 -14.99 0.19
N LYS A 52 -4.36 -15.24 -1.11
CA LYS A 52 -4.46 -16.61 -1.66
C LYS A 52 -3.37 -17.54 -1.13
N ASN A 53 -2.14 -17.05 -1.01
CA ASN A 53 -1.06 -17.84 -0.45
C ASN A 53 -1.33 -18.20 1.02
N VAL A 54 -1.83 -17.24 1.80
CA VAL A 54 -2.25 -17.49 3.19
C VAL A 54 -3.36 -18.54 3.25
N ILE A 55 -4.38 -18.43 2.39
CA ILE A 55 -5.46 -19.42 2.33
C ILE A 55 -4.93 -20.83 2.05
N ASN A 56 -4.01 -20.97 1.11
CA ASN A 56 -3.44 -22.25 0.72
C ASN A 56 -2.52 -22.88 1.77
N THR A 57 -2.01 -22.08 2.71
CA THR A 57 -1.01 -22.51 3.71
C THR A 57 -1.58 -22.77 5.09
N HIS A 58 -2.83 -22.34 5.35
CA HIS A 58 -3.47 -22.48 6.66
C HIS A 58 -4.69 -23.38 6.63
N SER A 59 -5.09 -23.86 7.81
CA SER A 59 -6.35 -24.59 7.95
C SER A 59 -7.55 -23.66 7.73
N HIS A 60 -8.63 -24.20 7.16
CA HIS A 60 -9.83 -23.42 6.80
C HIS A 60 -10.49 -22.73 7.99
N ASN A 61 -10.32 -23.27 9.20
CA ASN A 61 -10.87 -22.70 10.44
C ASN A 61 -9.95 -21.66 11.10
N SER A 62 -8.87 -21.24 10.44
CA SER A 62 -7.97 -20.22 10.99
C SER A 62 -8.50 -18.81 10.73
N ILE A 63 -8.20 -17.90 11.66
CA ILE A 63 -8.47 -16.47 11.51
C ILE A 63 -7.83 -15.89 10.23
N TYR A 64 -6.66 -16.41 9.85
CA TYR A 64 -5.93 -16.01 8.66
C TYR A 64 -6.72 -16.29 7.38
N VAL A 65 -7.38 -17.44 7.27
CA VAL A 65 -8.22 -17.78 6.11
C VAL A 65 -9.45 -16.89 6.06
N ALA A 66 -10.17 -16.78 7.18
CA ALA A 66 -11.39 -15.96 7.26
C ALA A 66 -11.11 -14.49 6.90
N GLU A 67 -10.01 -13.93 7.41
CA GLU A 67 -9.62 -12.55 7.12
C GLU A 67 -9.11 -12.38 5.68
N SER A 68 -8.39 -13.37 5.15
CA SER A 68 -7.96 -13.37 3.74
C SER A 68 -9.16 -13.32 2.79
N ASP A 69 -10.19 -14.13 3.03
CA ASP A 69 -11.40 -14.12 2.20
C ASP A 69 -12.15 -12.78 2.28
N ARG A 70 -12.24 -12.19 3.47
CA ARG A 70 -12.84 -10.87 3.67
C ARG A 70 -12.08 -9.79 2.91
N LEU A 71 -10.75 -9.77 3.03
CA LEU A 71 -9.90 -8.80 2.36
C LEU A 71 -9.85 -8.99 0.84
N ILE A 72 -9.88 -10.22 0.33
CA ILE A 72 -9.99 -10.48 -1.11
C ILE A 72 -11.23 -9.79 -1.69
N ASN A 73 -12.38 -9.94 -1.01
CA ASN A 73 -13.63 -9.32 -1.44
C ASN A 73 -13.59 -7.79 -1.34
N PHE A 74 -12.99 -7.26 -0.27
CA PHE A 74 -12.79 -5.82 -0.11
C PHE A 74 -11.88 -5.25 -1.19
N THR A 75 -10.71 -5.87 -1.42
CA THR A 75 -9.73 -5.46 -2.42
C THR A 75 -10.35 -5.46 -3.82
N ARG A 76 -11.05 -6.52 -4.24
CA ARG A 76 -11.71 -6.54 -5.55
C ARG A 76 -12.68 -5.37 -5.74
N ARG A 77 -13.56 -5.14 -4.77
CA ARG A 77 -14.53 -4.02 -4.81
C ARG A 77 -13.82 -2.66 -4.87
N LEU A 78 -12.77 -2.49 -4.09
CA LEU A 78 -11.98 -1.26 -4.08
C LEU A 78 -11.34 -0.99 -5.44
N PHE A 79 -10.77 -2.02 -6.07
CA PHE A 79 -10.14 -1.91 -7.38
C PHE A 79 -11.15 -1.72 -8.51
N GLU A 80 -12.34 -2.34 -8.44
CA GLU A 80 -13.46 -2.06 -9.35
C GLU A 80 -13.90 -0.60 -9.27
N GLN A 81 -14.17 -0.09 -8.06
CA GLN A 81 -14.53 1.32 -7.85
C GLN A 81 -13.42 2.27 -8.33
N ALA A 82 -12.15 1.92 -8.06
CA ALA A 82 -11.02 2.70 -8.53
C ALA A 82 -10.88 2.70 -10.06
N LYS A 83 -11.36 1.66 -10.77
CA LYS A 83 -11.41 1.61 -12.23
C LYS A 83 -12.58 2.44 -12.77
N ASP A 84 -13.72 2.43 -12.10
CA ASP A 84 -14.90 3.21 -12.50
C ASP A 84 -14.66 4.72 -12.41
N ILE A 85 -13.88 5.17 -11.41
CA ILE A 85 -13.42 6.56 -11.28
C ILE A 85 -12.47 6.97 -12.44
N LYS A 86 -11.86 6.00 -13.14
CA LYS A 86 -10.77 6.18 -14.13
C LYS A 86 -11.18 6.12 -15.60
N LYS A 87 -12.44 6.36 -15.93
CA LYS A 87 -12.75 6.78 -17.31
C LYS A 87 -12.13 8.14 -17.65
N GLU A 88 -11.59 8.86 -16.67
CA GLU A 88 -10.75 10.05 -16.84
C GLU A 88 -9.28 9.73 -16.50
N GLU A 89 -8.35 10.28 -17.30
CA GLU A 89 -6.97 9.83 -17.53
C GLU A 89 -6.10 9.56 -16.29
N PHE A 90 -5.34 8.46 -16.35
CA PHE A 90 -4.38 8.03 -15.34
C PHE A 90 -3.09 8.88 -15.43
N LYS A 91 -3.06 10.05 -14.78
CA LYS A 91 -1.77 10.65 -14.39
C LYS A 91 -1.27 9.93 -13.15
N VAL A 92 -0.11 9.29 -13.25
CA VAL A 92 0.62 8.79 -12.09
C VAL A 92 0.96 10.01 -11.23
N ASP A 93 0.35 10.07 -10.05
CA ASP A 93 0.58 11.13 -9.09
C ASP A 93 1.89 10.85 -8.36
N TYR A 94 2.96 11.51 -8.81
CA TYR A 94 4.31 11.42 -8.26
C TYR A 94 4.50 12.33 -7.04
N THR A 95 3.46 13.03 -6.56
CA THR A 95 3.58 13.98 -5.45
C THR A 95 4.15 13.31 -4.20
N ASP A 96 3.68 12.11 -3.89
CA ASP A 96 4.15 11.33 -2.73
C ASP A 96 5.64 10.92 -2.87
N ASP A 97 6.07 10.55 -4.09
CA ASP A 97 7.46 10.20 -4.38
C ASP A 97 8.39 11.41 -4.29
N VAL A 98 7.94 12.58 -4.76
CA VAL A 98 8.68 13.85 -4.64
C VAL A 98 8.82 14.25 -3.17
N ILE A 99 7.75 14.14 -2.38
CA ILE A 99 7.79 14.45 -0.94
C ILE A 99 8.79 13.54 -0.23
N ARG A 100 8.77 12.23 -0.52
CA ARG A 100 9.70 11.27 0.08
C ARG A 100 11.15 11.54 -0.30
N LEU A 101 11.44 11.71 -1.58
CA LEU A 101 12.81 12.00 -2.07
C LEU A 101 13.33 13.32 -1.49
N TYR A 102 12.45 14.32 -1.36
CA TYR A 102 12.80 15.58 -0.72
C TYR A 102 13.08 15.42 0.78
N GLY A 103 12.27 14.63 1.50
CA GLY A 103 12.50 14.30 2.91
C GLY A 103 13.82 13.55 3.12
N GLU A 104 14.09 12.51 2.32
CA GLU A 104 15.34 11.73 2.37
C GLU A 104 16.56 12.63 2.05
N SER A 105 16.46 13.51 1.05
CA SER A 105 17.53 14.46 0.73
C SER A 105 17.78 15.47 1.84
N LEU A 106 16.74 15.91 2.56
CA LEU A 106 16.88 16.83 3.68
C LEU A 106 17.51 16.13 4.88
N GLU A 107 17.04 14.93 5.25
CA GLU A 107 17.63 14.15 6.34
C GLU A 107 19.14 13.92 6.14
N HIS A 108 19.56 13.63 4.90
CA HIS A 108 20.97 13.51 4.53
C HIS A 108 21.74 14.83 4.56
N PHE A 109 21.08 15.97 4.31
CA PHE A 109 21.73 17.28 4.32
C PHE A 109 21.89 17.83 5.74
N VAL A 110 20.94 17.57 6.65
CA VAL A 110 20.92 18.17 7.99
C VAL A 110 21.47 17.25 9.10
N ASP A 111 21.96 16.06 8.78
CA ASP A 111 22.61 15.14 9.74
C ASP A 111 21.78 14.94 11.04
N GLY A 112 20.49 14.64 10.88
CA GLY A 112 19.62 14.21 11.99
C GLY A 112 19.02 15.30 12.88
N VAL A 113 18.88 16.55 12.41
CA VAL A 113 18.19 17.60 13.19
C VAL A 113 16.66 17.51 13.01
N GLU A 114 15.93 17.43 14.14
CA GLU A 114 14.46 17.32 14.28
C GLU A 114 13.59 18.34 13.50
N LEU A 115 14.19 19.33 12.83
CA LEU A 115 13.51 20.43 12.13
C LEU A 115 12.91 20.05 10.76
N VAL A 116 13.20 18.87 10.22
CA VAL A 116 12.74 18.44 8.88
C VAL A 116 11.21 18.36 8.80
N ASN A 117 10.55 17.83 9.84
CA ASN A 117 9.09 17.68 9.86
C ASN A 117 8.36 19.04 9.89
N GLU A 118 8.89 20.05 10.58
CA GLU A 118 8.28 21.39 10.57
C GLU A 118 8.43 22.09 9.22
N HIS A 119 9.59 21.94 8.57
CA HIS A 119 9.86 22.59 7.30
C HIS A 119 9.06 21.98 6.14
N VAL A 120 8.95 20.65 6.09
CA VAL A 120 8.12 19.96 5.09
C VAL A 120 6.64 20.35 5.22
N ASN A 121 6.14 20.47 6.46
CA ASN A 121 4.77 20.91 6.72
C ASN A 121 4.53 22.40 6.37
N PHE A 122 5.55 23.25 6.44
CA PHE A 122 5.46 24.65 6.04
C PHE A 122 5.40 24.82 4.51
N VAL A 123 6.19 24.05 3.76
CA VAL A 123 6.31 24.17 2.29
C VAL A 123 5.14 23.51 1.54
N LEU A 124 4.51 22.47 2.12
CA LEU A 124 3.41 21.73 1.49
C LEU A 124 2.00 22.26 1.81
N ARG A 125 1.89 23.39 2.52
CA ARG A 125 0.62 24.15 2.66
C ARG A 125 0.44 25.13 1.52
#